data_AF-A0A2K8SWD5-F1
#
_entry.id   AF-A0A2K8SWD5-F1
#
_cell.length_a   1.000
_cell.length_b   1.000
_cell.length_c   1.000
_cell.angle_alpha   90.00
_cell.angle_beta   90.00
_cell.angle_gamma   90.00
#
_symmetry.space_group_name_H-M   'P 1'
#
loop_
_entity.id
_entity.type
_entity.pdbx_description
1 polymer ?
#
loop_
_entity_poly.entity_id
_entity_poly.type
_entity_poly.pdbx_seq_one_letter_code
_entity_poly.pdbx_strand_id
1 'polypeptide(L)'
;MTTAINTDKEYQNRLKQFTSLKSKYQATKYNDSSPSSLLYLILRKVDLGIELTELEFSWLREQELFETVEIVCQKQQSKLEELIKLENEFSHLKSQYQVPKTSGAFKNISIILYPILWKFHSGNALTNSEIEWLKNNGLGGTVALVHKVELERHFFALKAKYQATKYQGSS
;
A
#
# COMPACT_ATOMS: atom_id res chain seq x y z
N MET A 1 10.39 33.43 -26.55
CA MET A 1 11.38 33.63 -25.47
C MET A 1 10.98 32.98 -24.13
N THR A 2 9.91 32.18 -24.08
CA THR A 2 9.38 31.56 -22.84
C THR A 2 9.98 30.19 -22.50
N THR A 3 10.63 29.52 -23.46
CA THR A 3 11.21 28.18 -23.28
C THR A 3 12.51 28.18 -22.47
N ALA A 4 13.38 29.18 -22.65
CA ALA A 4 14.68 29.25 -21.96
C ALA A 4 14.57 29.55 -20.45
N ILE A 5 13.58 30.34 -20.04
CA ILE A 5 13.34 30.70 -18.63
C ILE A 5 12.78 29.49 -17.85
N ASN A 6 12.03 28.61 -18.52
CA ASN A 6 11.44 27.43 -17.90
C ASN A 6 12.50 26.33 -17.65
N THR A 7 13.44 26.13 -18.59
CA THR A 7 14.52 25.16 -18.45
C THR A 7 15.52 25.51 -17.36
N ASP A 8 15.85 26.79 -17.17
CA ASP A 8 16.74 27.22 -16.07
C ASP A 8 16.10 26.95 -14.70
N LYS A 9 14.83 27.33 -14.52
CA LYS A 9 14.09 27.05 -13.28
C LYS A 9 13.98 25.56 -12.98
N GLU A 10 13.71 24.74 -13.98
CA GLU A 10 13.64 23.28 -13.83
C GLU A 10 14.99 22.69 -13.43
N TYR A 11 16.08 23.15 -14.06
CA TYR A 11 17.44 22.74 -13.72
C TYR A 11 17.79 23.08 -12.26
N GLN A 12 17.49 24.31 -11.83
CA GLN A 12 17.69 24.73 -10.44
C GLN A 12 16.87 23.91 -9.44
N ASN A 13 15.64 23.54 -9.80
CA ASN A 13 14.82 22.65 -8.98
C ASN A 13 15.45 21.26 -8.86
N ARG A 14 16.00 20.70 -9.94
CA ARG A 14 16.69 19.40 -9.90
C ARG A 14 17.96 19.45 -9.05
N LEU A 15 18.72 20.55 -9.09
CA LEU A 15 19.88 20.74 -8.21
C LEU A 15 19.47 20.71 -6.74
N LYS A 16 18.47 21.51 -6.35
CA LYS A 16 17.93 21.53 -4.99
C LYS A 16 17.44 20.16 -4.54
N GLN A 17 16.75 19.46 -5.44
CA GLN A 17 16.30 18.09 -5.18
C GLN A 17 17.48 17.15 -4.99
N PHE A 18 18.52 17.21 -5.83
CA PHE A 18 19.68 16.35 -5.69
C PHE A 18 20.41 16.59 -4.37
N THR A 19 20.62 17.85 -3.98
CA THR A 19 21.20 18.19 -2.67
C THR A 19 20.38 17.58 -1.52
N SER A 20 19.05 17.69 -1.60
CA SER A 20 18.14 17.11 -0.59
C SER A 20 18.24 15.58 -0.54
N LEU A 21 18.29 14.92 -1.70
CA LEU A 21 18.42 13.48 -1.82
C LEU A 21 19.77 12.98 -1.27
N LYS A 22 20.88 13.65 -1.59
CA LYS A 22 22.21 13.31 -1.05
C LYS A 22 22.21 13.37 0.47
N SER A 23 21.59 14.40 1.05
CA SER A 23 21.45 14.48 2.51
C SER A 23 20.58 13.34 3.07
N LYS A 24 19.40 13.10 2.48
CA LYS A 24 18.46 12.05 2.90
C LYS A 24 19.07 10.65 2.90
N TYR A 25 19.91 10.35 1.91
CA TYR A 25 20.52 9.03 1.71
C TYR A 25 22.03 9.01 2.03
N GLN A 26 22.53 9.98 2.80
CA GLN A 26 23.92 10.06 3.28
C GLN A 26 24.99 9.95 2.17
N ALA A 27 24.68 10.47 0.99
CA ALA A 27 25.53 10.51 -0.20
C ALA A 27 26.28 11.87 -0.36
N THR A 28 26.49 12.60 0.74
CA THR A 28 27.08 13.94 0.73
C THR A 28 28.55 13.96 0.34
N LYS A 29 29.26 12.84 0.53
CA LYS A 29 30.68 12.65 0.15
C LYS A 29 30.89 12.57 -1.37
N TYR A 30 29.85 12.32 -2.15
CA TYR A 30 29.95 12.28 -3.61
C TYR A 30 30.09 13.69 -4.19
N ASN A 31 31.10 13.94 -5.02
CA ASN A 31 31.42 15.30 -5.47
C ASN A 31 30.45 15.85 -6.53
N ASP A 32 30.05 15.01 -7.49
CA ASP A 32 29.18 15.46 -8.58
C ASP A 32 27.78 15.82 -8.04
N SER A 33 27.30 16.98 -8.50
CA SER A 33 26.01 17.57 -8.14
C SER A 33 25.17 17.88 -9.38
N SER A 34 25.58 17.39 -10.55
CA SER A 34 24.85 17.55 -11.81
C SER A 34 23.53 16.76 -11.79
N PRO A 35 22.42 17.35 -12.26
CA PRO A 35 21.18 16.62 -12.51
C PRO A 35 21.28 15.53 -13.58
N SER A 36 22.41 15.44 -14.30
CA SER A 36 22.71 14.36 -15.24
C SER A 36 23.52 13.21 -14.59
N SER A 37 23.86 13.33 -13.31
CA SER A 37 24.62 12.33 -12.57
C SER A 37 23.85 11.01 -12.43
N LEU A 38 24.55 9.88 -12.55
CA LEU A 38 23.94 8.58 -12.30
C LEU A 38 23.46 8.45 -10.84
N LEU A 39 24.18 9.04 -9.88
CA LEU A 39 23.74 9.07 -8.49
C LEU A 39 22.40 9.78 -8.33
N TYR A 40 22.17 10.89 -9.04
CA TYR A 40 20.89 11.59 -8.98
C TYR A 40 19.75 10.71 -9.49
N LEU A 41 19.96 9.98 -10.59
CA LEU A 41 18.98 9.03 -11.15
C LEU A 41 18.67 7.90 -10.15
N ILE A 42 19.71 7.31 -9.55
CA ILE A 42 19.58 6.24 -8.55
C ILE A 42 18.80 6.74 -7.32
N LEU A 43 19.18 7.87 -6.73
CA LEU A 43 18.51 8.39 -5.54
C LEU A 43 17.05 8.79 -5.82
N ARG A 44 16.76 9.35 -6.99
CA ARG A 44 15.38 9.62 -7.45
C ARG A 44 14.57 8.33 -7.54
N LYS A 45 15.16 7.26 -8.08
CA LYS A 45 14.52 5.95 -8.21
C LYS A 45 14.13 5.38 -6.85
N VAL A 46 15.05 5.42 -5.88
CA VAL A 46 14.78 5.02 -4.48
C VAL A 46 13.68 5.89 -3.86
N ASP A 47 13.71 7.21 -4.08
CA ASP A 47 12.75 8.14 -3.51
C ASP A 47 11.31 7.91 -4.04
N LEU A 48 11.20 7.49 -5.29
CA LEU A 48 9.95 7.04 -5.91
C LEU A 48 9.53 5.62 -5.48
N GLY A 49 10.30 4.96 -4.62
CA GLY A 49 10.02 3.62 -4.13
C GLY A 49 10.27 2.52 -5.17
N ILE A 50 11.04 2.81 -6.22
CA ILE A 50 11.44 1.85 -7.25
C ILE A 50 12.69 1.11 -6.76
N GLU A 51 12.70 -0.20 -6.88
CA GLU A 51 13.80 -1.06 -6.43
C GLU A 51 15.04 -0.88 -7.31
N LEU A 52 16.19 -0.81 -6.64
CA LEU A 52 17.48 -0.82 -7.29
C LEU A 52 17.85 -2.23 -7.73
N THR A 53 18.49 -2.30 -8.88
CA THR A 53 19.09 -3.51 -9.43
C THR A 53 20.45 -3.78 -8.78
N GLU A 54 20.93 -5.01 -8.91
CA GLU A 54 22.28 -5.37 -8.45
C GLU A 54 23.38 -4.52 -9.10
N LEU A 55 23.19 -4.09 -10.35
CA LEU A 55 24.14 -3.21 -11.04
C LEU A 55 24.21 -1.83 -10.39
N GLU A 56 23.06 -1.25 -10.03
CA GLU A 56 23.01 0.05 -9.35
C GLU A 56 23.61 -0.05 -7.93
N PHE A 57 23.36 -1.14 -7.21
CA PHE A 57 24.00 -1.38 -5.92
C PHE A 57 25.52 -1.57 -6.05
N SER A 58 25.97 -2.28 -7.09
CA SER A 58 27.40 -2.48 -7.35
C SER A 58 28.08 -1.16 -7.66
N TRP A 59 27.45 -0.33 -8.49
CA TRP A 59 27.94 1.02 -8.77
C TRP A 59 28.05 1.88 -7.50
N LEU A 60 27.05 1.86 -6.61
CA LEU A 60 27.11 2.61 -5.34
C LEU A 60 28.29 2.15 -4.46
N ARG A 61 28.56 0.83 -4.41
CA ARG A 61 29.70 0.27 -3.69
C ARG A 61 31.04 0.69 -4.32
N GLU A 62 31.14 0.71 -5.65
CA GLU A 62 32.31 1.19 -6.38
C GLU A 62 32.60 2.67 -6.12
N GLN A 63 31.56 3.48 -5.86
CA GLN A 63 31.70 4.88 -5.45
C GLN A 63 31.90 5.06 -3.93
N GLU A 64 32.12 3.96 -3.18
CA GLU A 64 32.31 3.94 -1.73
C GLU A 64 31.12 4.52 -0.93
N LEU A 65 29.92 4.50 -1.50
CA LEU A 65 28.69 5.03 -0.89
C LEU A 65 28.00 3.97 0.00
N PHE A 66 28.75 3.36 0.92
CA PHE A 66 28.25 2.25 1.74
C PHE A 66 27.08 2.63 2.66
N GLU A 67 27.12 3.82 3.27
CA GLU A 67 26.02 4.36 4.09
C GLU A 67 24.72 4.49 3.25
N THR A 68 24.85 4.97 2.01
CA THR A 68 23.73 5.03 1.06
C THR A 68 23.19 3.63 0.75
N VAL A 69 24.06 2.66 0.48
CA VAL A 69 23.66 1.27 0.22
C VAL A 69 22.86 0.70 1.39
N GLU A 70 23.35 0.86 2.61
CA GLU A 70 22.68 0.37 3.82
C GLU A 70 21.27 0.93 3.98
N ILE A 71 21.11 2.26 3.86
CA ILE A 71 19.81 2.93 3.96
C ILE A 71 18.84 2.42 2.89
N VAL A 72 19.32 2.29 1.64
CA VAL A 72 18.49 1.84 0.53
C VAL A 72 18.06 0.38 0.72
N CYS A 73 18.98 -0.50 1.14
CA CYS A 73 18.67 -1.89 1.46
C CYS A 73 17.62 -2.00 2.58
N GLN A 74 17.81 -1.29 3.69
CA GLN A 74 16.85 -1.28 4.79
C GLN A 74 15.46 -0.80 4.35
N LYS A 75 15.42 0.25 3.52
CA LYS A 75 14.16 0.79 2.97
C LYS A 75 13.43 -0.22 2.08
N GLN A 76 14.16 -0.89 1.16
CA GLN A 76 13.57 -1.89 0.27
C GLN A 76 13.10 -3.12 1.04
N GLN A 77 13.89 -3.57 2.04
CA GLN A 77 13.52 -4.68 2.90
C GLN A 77 12.25 -4.38 3.72
N SER A 78 12.17 -3.21 4.35
CA SER A 78 11.00 -2.80 5.12
C SER A 78 9.74 -2.77 4.24
N LYS A 79 9.85 -2.27 3.01
CA LYS A 79 8.75 -2.25 2.04
C LYS A 79 8.30 -3.68 1.67
N LEU A 80 9.24 -4.60 1.47
CA LEU A 80 8.92 -5.99 1.17
C LEU A 80 8.20 -6.67 2.34
N GLU A 81 8.64 -6.41 3.57
CA GLU A 81 8.00 -6.92 4.79
C GLU A 81 6.55 -6.41 4.94
N GLU A 82 6.31 -5.12 4.66
CA GLU A 82 4.96 -4.55 4.63
C GLU A 82 4.07 -5.20 3.57
N LEU A 83 4.61 -5.47 2.36
CA LEU A 83 3.88 -6.16 1.30
C LEU A 83 3.53 -7.60 1.69
N ILE A 84 4.46 -8.33 2.31
CA ILE A 84 4.22 -9.69 2.81
C ILE A 84 3.13 -9.67 3.89
N LYS A 85 3.19 -8.72 4.82
CA LYS A 85 2.17 -8.55 5.86
C LYS A 85 0.80 -8.28 5.24
N LEU A 86 0.74 -7.41 4.23
CA LEU A 86 -0.50 -7.06 3.53
C LEU A 86 -1.08 -8.25 2.76
N GLU A 87 -0.26 -9.05 2.08
CA GLU A 87 -0.73 -10.27 1.39
C GLU A 87 -1.24 -11.32 2.39
N ASN A 88 -0.58 -11.46 3.55
CA ASN A 88 -1.04 -12.35 4.62
C ASN A 88 -2.39 -11.91 5.17
N GLU A 89 -2.55 -10.61 5.45
CA GLU A 89 -3.81 -10.04 5.91
C GLU A 89 -4.92 -10.22 4.86
N PHE A 90 -4.63 -9.93 3.59
CA PHE A 90 -5.59 -10.11 2.51
C PHE A 90 -5.99 -11.58 2.35
N SER A 91 -5.03 -12.51 2.48
CA SER A 91 -5.30 -13.95 2.47
C SER A 91 -6.20 -14.38 3.63
N HIS A 92 -6.00 -13.80 4.82
CA HIS A 92 -6.88 -14.02 5.96
C HIS A 92 -8.30 -13.50 5.69
N LEU A 93 -8.44 -12.27 5.18
CA LEU A 93 -9.74 -11.70 4.81
C LEU A 93 -10.45 -12.53 3.75
N LYS A 94 -9.75 -12.97 2.69
CA LYS A 94 -10.29 -13.87 1.67
C LYS A 94 -10.88 -15.13 2.29
N SER A 95 -10.17 -15.75 3.23
CA SER A 95 -10.64 -16.94 3.95
C SER A 95 -11.85 -16.66 4.83
N GLN A 96 -11.81 -15.59 5.63
CA GLN A 96 -12.92 -15.21 6.51
C GLN A 96 -14.20 -14.92 5.73
N TYR A 97 -14.07 -14.24 4.60
CA TYR A 97 -15.19 -13.80 3.79
C TYR A 97 -15.53 -14.74 2.62
N GLN A 98 -15.07 -15.99 2.69
CA GLN A 98 -15.42 -17.06 1.77
C GLN A 98 -15.16 -16.72 0.29
N VAL A 99 -14.08 -15.98 0.01
CA VAL A 99 -13.65 -15.69 -1.35
C VAL A 99 -13.18 -17.00 -2.01
N PRO A 100 -13.69 -17.38 -3.20
CA PRO A 100 -13.32 -18.63 -3.84
C PRO A 100 -11.82 -18.73 -4.12
N LYS A 101 -11.18 -19.80 -3.64
CA LYS A 101 -9.73 -20.06 -3.85
C LYS A 101 -9.35 -20.22 -5.33
N THR A 102 -10.30 -20.63 -6.16
CA THR A 102 -10.10 -20.85 -7.61
C THR A 102 -10.17 -19.57 -8.43
N SER A 103 -10.48 -18.42 -7.82
CA SER A 103 -10.49 -17.14 -8.53
C SER A 103 -9.04 -16.68 -8.81
N GLY A 104 -8.53 -17.02 -10.00
CA GLY A 104 -7.24 -16.49 -10.47
C GLY A 104 -7.19 -14.96 -10.45
N ALA A 105 -8.35 -14.31 -10.55
CA ALA A 105 -8.53 -12.85 -10.46
C ALA A 105 -8.06 -12.24 -9.12
N PHE A 106 -7.96 -13.02 -8.03
CA PHE A 106 -7.57 -12.52 -6.70
C PHE A 106 -6.34 -13.25 -6.13
N LYS A 107 -5.50 -13.78 -7.02
CA LYS A 107 -4.24 -14.43 -6.63
C LYS A 107 -3.28 -13.47 -5.92
N ASN A 108 -3.22 -12.22 -6.38
CA ASN A 108 -2.44 -11.14 -5.76
C ASN A 108 -3.36 -10.16 -5.03
N ILE A 109 -2.79 -9.28 -4.20
CA ILE A 109 -3.48 -8.13 -3.60
C ILE A 109 -4.30 -7.38 -4.66
N SER A 110 -5.63 -7.48 -4.54
CA SER A 110 -6.55 -6.78 -5.43
C SER A 110 -6.80 -5.38 -4.92
N ILE A 111 -6.49 -4.38 -5.73
CA ILE A 111 -6.70 -2.96 -5.40
C ILE A 111 -8.17 -2.59 -5.14
N ILE A 112 -9.13 -3.41 -5.59
CA ILE A 112 -10.57 -3.18 -5.35
C ILE A 112 -11.08 -4.07 -4.22
N LEU A 113 -10.77 -5.38 -4.26
CA LEU A 113 -11.32 -6.32 -3.27
C LEU A 113 -10.72 -6.11 -1.88
N TYR A 114 -9.42 -5.83 -1.76
CA TYR A 114 -8.79 -5.64 -0.44
C TYR A 114 -9.43 -4.49 0.36
N PRO A 115 -9.58 -3.26 -0.19
CA PRO A 115 -10.25 -2.17 0.53
C PRO A 115 -11.70 -2.48 0.92
N ILE A 116 -12.45 -3.19 0.07
CA ILE A 116 -13.83 -3.59 0.37
C ILE A 116 -13.87 -4.53 1.57
N LEU A 117 -13.06 -5.60 1.56
CA LEU A 117 -13.01 -6.56 2.66
C LEU A 117 -12.50 -5.91 3.95
N TRP A 118 -11.45 -5.09 3.85
CA TRP A 118 -10.89 -4.36 4.99
C TRP A 118 -11.90 -3.39 5.62
N LYS A 119 -12.60 -2.61 4.79
CA LYS A 119 -13.65 -1.68 5.23
C LYS A 119 -14.74 -2.41 6.03
N PHE A 120 -15.22 -3.54 5.50
CA PHE A 120 -16.23 -4.35 6.15
C PHE A 120 -15.74 -5.00 7.45
N HIS A 121 -14.51 -5.52 7.43
CA HIS A 121 -13.83 -6.09 8.58
C HIS A 121 -13.68 -5.06 9.71
N SER A 122 -13.39 -3.82 9.36
CA SER A 122 -13.29 -2.68 10.28
C SER A 122 -14.64 -2.20 10.84
N GLY A 123 -15.74 -2.91 10.57
CA GLY A 123 -17.06 -2.61 11.12
C GLY A 123 -17.91 -1.66 10.28
N ASN A 124 -17.39 -1.16 9.16
CA ASN A 124 -18.13 -0.22 8.31
C ASN A 124 -19.09 -0.97 7.38
N ALA A 125 -20.24 -0.37 7.10
CA ALA A 125 -21.17 -0.86 6.09
C ALA A 125 -20.59 -0.69 4.68
N LEU A 126 -20.88 -1.64 3.80
CA LEU A 126 -20.52 -1.52 2.39
C LEU A 126 -21.55 -0.65 1.66
N THR A 127 -21.10 0.06 0.63
CA THR A 127 -21.99 0.81 -0.27
C THR A 127 -22.67 -0.13 -1.26
N ASN A 128 -23.79 0.31 -1.83
CA ASN A 128 -24.48 -0.46 -2.86
C ASN A 128 -23.57 -0.80 -4.06
N SER A 129 -22.71 0.12 -4.48
CA SER A 129 -21.76 -0.10 -5.57
C SER A 129 -20.68 -1.13 -5.22
N GLU A 130 -20.21 -1.17 -3.97
CA GLU A 130 -19.26 -2.20 -3.51
C GLU A 130 -19.94 -3.58 -3.47
N ILE A 131 -21.19 -3.66 -2.99
CA ILE A 131 -21.99 -4.90 -3.00
C ILE A 131 -22.27 -5.38 -4.43
N GLU A 132 -22.64 -4.48 -5.33
CA GLU A 132 -22.88 -4.78 -6.74
C GLU A 132 -21.60 -5.27 -7.42
N TRP A 133 -20.47 -4.62 -7.15
CA TRP A 133 -19.17 -5.06 -7.65
C TRP A 133 -18.84 -6.49 -7.19
N LEU A 134 -19.03 -6.82 -5.91
CA LEU A 134 -18.82 -8.17 -5.39
C LEU A 134 -19.70 -9.20 -6.12
N LYS A 135 -20.99 -8.89 -6.34
CA LYS A 135 -21.92 -9.77 -7.08
C LYS A 135 -21.43 -10.01 -8.51
N ASN A 136 -21.09 -8.93 -9.22
CA ASN A 136 -20.66 -8.99 -10.62
C ASN A 136 -19.33 -9.74 -10.80
N ASN A 137 -18.53 -9.86 -9.73
CA ASN A 137 -17.27 -10.61 -9.72
C ASN A 137 -17.40 -12.04 -9.15
N GLY A 138 -18.63 -12.56 -9.03
CA GLY A 138 -18.86 -13.95 -8.60
C GLY A 138 -18.65 -14.18 -7.10
N LEU A 139 -18.63 -13.12 -6.29
CA LEU A 139 -18.42 -13.19 -4.83
C LEU A 139 -19.76 -13.26 -4.08
N GLY A 140 -20.72 -14.01 -4.60
CA GLY A 140 -22.06 -14.14 -4.02
C GLY A 140 -22.07 -14.69 -2.59
N GLY A 141 -21.16 -15.63 -2.28
CA GLY A 141 -20.96 -16.13 -0.92
C GLY A 141 -20.49 -15.05 0.05
N THR A 142 -19.55 -14.21 -0.36
CA THR A 142 -19.08 -13.05 0.40
C THR A 142 -20.23 -12.07 0.69
N VAL A 143 -21.05 -11.76 -0.32
CA VAL A 143 -22.20 -10.85 -0.17
C VAL A 143 -23.23 -11.40 0.81
N ALA A 144 -23.55 -12.70 0.74
CA ALA A 144 -24.48 -13.33 1.67
C ALA A 144 -23.98 -13.24 3.13
N LEU A 145 -22.68 -13.45 3.35
CA LEU A 145 -22.07 -13.32 4.67
C LEU A 145 -22.08 -11.87 5.18
N VAL A 146 -21.79 -10.90 4.31
CA VAL A 146 -21.86 -9.47 4.65
C VAL A 146 -23.25 -9.10 5.18
N HIS A 147 -24.30 -9.43 4.42
CA HIS A 147 -25.67 -9.14 4.84
C HIS A 147 -26.05 -9.84 6.14
N LYS A 148 -25.61 -11.10 6.33
CA LYS A 148 -25.85 -11.84 7.57
C LYS A 148 -25.26 -11.11 8.77
N VAL A 149 -23.99 -10.70 8.68
CA VAL A 149 -23.29 -10.00 9.77
C VAL A 149 -23.88 -8.62 10.02
N GLU A 150 -24.32 -7.89 8.99
CA GLU A 150 -25.02 -6.60 9.15
C GLU A 150 -26.37 -6.77 9.85
N LEU A 151 -27.14 -7.80 9.49
CA LEU A 151 -28.40 -8.13 10.15
C LEU A 151 -28.17 -8.45 11.64
N GLU A 152 -27.13 -9.23 11.96
CA GLU A 152 -26.74 -9.53 13.33
C GLU A 152 -26.35 -8.23 14.07
N ARG A 153 -25.50 -7.37 13.49
CA ARG A 153 -25.14 -6.06 14.07
C ARG A 153 -26.37 -5.20 14.35
N HIS A 154 -27.31 -5.13 13.40
CA HIS A 154 -28.56 -4.38 13.56
C HIS A 154 -29.43 -4.96 14.67
N PHE A 155 -29.57 -6.28 14.72
CA PHE A 155 -30.30 -6.98 15.78
C PHE A 155 -29.69 -6.72 17.16
N PHE A 156 -28.36 -6.79 17.29
CA PHE A 156 -27.66 -6.45 18.53
C PHE A 156 -27.90 -4.99 18.95
N ALA A 157 -27.85 -4.04 18.00
CA ALA A 157 -28.14 -2.63 18.27
C ALA A 157 -29.58 -2.42 18.77
N LEU A 158 -30.56 -3.11 18.18
CA LEU A 158 -31.95 -3.08 18.63
C LEU A 158 -32.08 -3.67 20.04
N LYS A 159 -31.49 -4.83 20.31
CA LYS A 159 -31.52 -5.47 21.63
C LYS A 159 -30.95 -4.56 22.73
N ALA A 160 -29.85 -3.86 22.42
CA ALA A 160 -29.26 -2.87 23.31
C ALA A 160 -30.18 -1.66 23.51
N LYS A 161 -30.75 -1.10 22.43
CA LYS A 161 -31.66 0.04 22.48
C LYS A 161 -32.88 -0.21 23.37
N TYR A 162 -33.44 -1.42 23.34
CA TYR A 162 -34.64 -1.77 24.09
C TYR A 162 -34.37 -2.47 25.43
N GLN A 163 -33.11 -2.54 25.90
CA GLN A 163 -32.73 -3.21 27.15
C GLN A 163 -33.29 -4.65 27.26
N ALA A 164 -33.45 -5.34 26.13
CA ALA A 164 -33.99 -6.69 26.05
C ALA A 164 -32.94 -7.75 26.47
N THR A 165 -32.24 -7.49 27.58
CA THR A 165 -31.30 -8.42 28.24
C THR A 165 -31.95 -9.23 29.36
N LYS A 166 -33.18 -8.89 29.75
CA LYS A 166 -33.98 -9.65 30.72
C LYS A 166 -35.24 -10.21 30.07
N TYR A 167 -35.09 -11.32 29.36
CA TYR A 167 -36.18 -12.28 29.21
C TYR A 167 -35.61 -13.66 29.50
N GLN A 168 -35.52 -13.99 30.79
CA GLN A 168 -35.59 -15.39 31.20
C GLN A 168 -37.05 -15.78 30.97
N GLY A 169 -37.29 -16.66 30.01
CA GLY A 169 -38.60 -17.23 29.79
C GLY A 169 -39.14 -17.75 31.12
N SER A 170 -40.15 -17.07 31.64
CA SER A 170 -40.96 -17.57 32.75
C SER A 170 -42.17 -18.23 32.11
N SER A 171 -42.13 -19.56 32.04
CA SER A 171 -43.23 -20.55 32.06
C SER A 171 -42.86 -21.73 31.18
#